data_AF-E0TF57-F1
#
_entry.id   AF-E0TF57-F1
#
_cell.length_a   1.000
_cell.length_b   1.000
_cell.length_c   1.000
_cell.angle_alpha   90.00
_cell.angle_beta   90.00
_cell.angle_gamma   90.00
#
_symmetry.space_group_name_H-M   'P 1'
#
loop_
_entity.id
_entity.type
_entity.pdbx_description
1 polymer ?
#
loop_
_entity_poly.entity_id
_entity_poly.type
_entity_poly.pdbx_seq_one_letter_code
_entity_poly.pdbx_strand_id
1 'polypeptide(L)'
;MGKSPQDRMVVVGQFAGPHGVRGEFKLRSFTERAEDIVAYGPLYTEEGRILTASLLREVKPGLFLARAPEVKTPEEAAAFKGAKLSVPRRALPAPDEDEYYIEDLIGLTALTPSGEVVGRVRQVADYGAGPIIELAPVSGKGALLLPFDRTHVPTVDFGASRLIVDPPVDEGTEREDDLDRNKSGDT
;
A
#
# COMPACT_ATOMS: atom_id res chain seq x y z
N MET A 1 6.75 2.07 -26.68
CA MET A 1 7.54 1.87 -25.44
C MET A 1 6.82 2.60 -24.31
N GLY A 2 6.02 1.88 -23.50
CA GLY A 2 5.40 2.48 -22.31
C GLY A 2 6.46 2.70 -21.23
N LYS A 3 6.45 3.85 -20.56
CA LYS A 3 7.34 4.08 -19.40
C LYS A 3 7.05 2.99 -18.36
N SER A 4 8.09 2.26 -17.95
CA SER A 4 7.96 1.28 -16.88
C SER A 4 7.42 1.97 -15.61
N PRO A 5 6.60 1.32 -14.78
CA PRO A 5 6.06 1.92 -13.54
C PRO A 5 7.14 2.50 -12.61
N GLN A 6 8.38 2.02 -12.74
CA GLN A 6 9.57 2.45 -12.00
C GLN A 6 10.17 3.80 -12.47
N ASP A 7 9.79 4.27 -13.66
CA ASP A 7 10.27 5.53 -14.24
C ASP A 7 9.30 6.71 -14.01
N ARG A 8 8.18 6.48 -13.31
CA ARG A 8 7.26 7.54 -12.93
C ARG A 8 7.83 8.38 -11.77
N MET A 9 7.51 9.65 -11.76
CA MET A 9 7.84 10.55 -10.65
C MET A 9 6.75 10.46 -9.58
N VAL A 10 7.15 10.39 -8.32
CA VAL A 10 6.26 10.36 -7.16
C VAL A 10 6.46 11.65 -6.38
N VAL A 11 5.38 12.39 -6.12
CA VAL A 11 5.42 13.59 -5.27
C VAL A 11 5.65 13.16 -3.83
N VAL A 12 6.72 13.66 -3.24
CA VAL A 12 7.11 13.34 -1.85
C VAL A 12 7.06 14.56 -0.95
N GLY A 13 6.93 15.77 -1.51
CA GLY A 13 6.83 16.99 -0.72
C GLY A 13 6.50 18.23 -1.53
N GLN A 14 6.63 19.38 -0.88
CA GLN A 14 6.37 20.69 -1.46
C GLN A 14 7.32 21.75 -0.92
N PHE A 15 7.76 22.63 -1.81
CA PHE A 15 8.49 23.84 -1.45
C PHE A 15 7.50 24.88 -0.88
N ALA A 16 7.43 25.01 0.45
CA ALA A 16 6.42 25.83 1.12
C ALA A 16 6.71 27.34 1.04
N GLY A 17 7.97 27.73 0.85
CA GLY A 17 8.35 29.12 0.59
C GLY A 17 9.73 29.50 1.10
N PRO A 18 10.22 30.70 0.75
CA PRO A 18 11.56 31.16 1.10
C PRO A 18 11.71 31.40 2.61
N HIS A 19 12.95 31.33 3.07
CA HIS A 19 13.34 31.67 4.44
C HIS A 19 14.73 32.30 4.45
N GLY A 20 14.93 33.30 5.33
CA GLY A 20 16.22 33.96 5.46
C GLY A 20 16.63 34.72 4.19
N VAL A 21 17.94 34.94 4.06
CA VAL A 21 18.55 35.74 2.97
C VAL A 21 19.60 34.96 2.18
N ARG A 22 19.85 33.70 2.55
CA ARG A 22 20.89 32.85 1.94
C ARG A 22 20.29 31.70 1.12
N GLY A 23 19.08 31.91 0.60
CA GLY A 23 18.38 30.89 -0.18
C GLY A 23 17.86 29.72 0.65
N GLU A 24 17.78 29.83 1.98
CA GLU A 24 17.09 28.83 2.78
C GLU A 24 15.59 28.83 2.46
N PHE A 25 14.92 27.72 2.71
CA PHE A 25 13.51 27.59 2.41
C PHE A 25 12.80 26.58 3.31
N LYS A 26 11.48 26.71 3.37
CA LYS A 26 10.61 25.78 4.05
C LYS A 26 10.25 24.64 3.09
N LEU A 27 10.49 23.41 3.52
CA LEU A 27 10.20 22.19 2.77
C LEU A 27 9.19 21.37 3.58
N ARG A 28 8.02 21.11 2.99
CA ARG A 28 6.99 20.26 3.58
C ARG A 28 7.16 18.85 3.04
N SER A 29 7.25 17.87 3.93
CA SER A 29 7.30 16.46 3.56
C SER A 29 5.91 15.83 3.54
N PHE A 30 5.70 14.89 2.62
CA PHE A 30 4.55 13.99 2.53
C PHE A 30 4.96 12.52 2.69
N THR A 31 6.21 12.25 3.07
CA THR A 31 6.72 10.89 3.32
C THR A 31 6.20 10.40 4.68
N GLU A 32 6.15 9.07 4.85
CA GLU A 32 5.70 8.44 6.10
C GLU A 32 6.50 8.92 7.31
N ARG A 33 7.83 8.84 7.22
CA ARG A 33 8.75 9.54 8.11
C ARG A 33 9.20 10.83 7.44
N ALA A 34 8.85 11.96 8.02
CA ALA A 34 9.00 13.24 7.36
C ALA A 34 10.46 13.61 7.04
N GLU A 35 11.43 13.18 7.88
CA GLU A 35 12.86 13.42 7.66
C GLU A 35 13.44 12.69 6.41
N ASP A 36 12.79 11.62 5.93
CA ASP A 36 13.33 10.77 4.86
C ASP A 36 13.25 11.41 3.47
N ILE A 37 12.51 12.52 3.32
CA ILE A 37 12.32 13.21 2.04
C ILE A 37 13.63 13.52 1.29
N VAL A 38 14.73 13.79 2.00
CA VAL A 38 16.05 14.05 1.39
C VAL A 38 16.92 12.79 1.24
N ALA A 39 16.53 11.67 1.84
CA ALA A 39 17.25 10.40 1.78
C ALA A 39 17.04 9.67 0.44
N TYR A 40 15.93 9.92 -0.24
CA TYR A 40 15.59 9.33 -1.54
C TYR A 40 16.36 9.94 -2.73
N GLY A 41 17.34 10.81 -2.47
CA GLY A 41 18.15 11.48 -3.47
C GLY A 41 17.63 12.88 -3.84
N PRO A 42 18.03 13.42 -5.01
CA PRO A 42 17.67 14.78 -5.39
C PRO A 42 16.18 14.92 -5.66
N LEU A 43 15.63 16.09 -5.32
CA LEU A 43 14.22 16.43 -5.53
C LEU A 43 14.04 17.11 -6.87
N TYR A 44 13.01 16.71 -7.60
CA TYR A 44 12.68 17.23 -8.92
C TYR A 44 11.41 18.07 -8.86
N THR A 45 11.42 19.24 -9.50
CA THR A 45 10.22 20.05 -9.69
C THR A 45 9.48 19.65 -10.97
N GLU A 46 8.22 20.05 -11.10
CA GLU A 46 7.44 19.83 -12.34
C GLU A 46 8.09 20.52 -13.55
N GLU A 47 8.80 21.65 -13.35
CA GLU A 47 9.56 22.34 -14.40
C GLU A 47 10.93 21.69 -14.71
N GLY A 48 11.24 20.54 -14.11
CA GLY A 48 12.47 19.78 -14.37
C GLY A 48 13.71 20.31 -13.64
N ARG A 49 13.54 21.20 -12.65
CA ARG A 49 14.65 21.65 -11.80
C ARG A 49 15.01 20.56 -10.80
N ILE A 50 16.31 20.42 -10.54
CA ILE A 50 16.85 19.42 -9.60
C ILE A 50 17.40 20.15 -8.39
N LEU A 51 17.00 19.72 -7.19
CA LEU A 51 17.38 20.31 -5.92
C LEU A 51 18.05 19.25 -5.04
N THR A 52 19.31 19.47 -4.67
CA THR A 52 20.03 18.64 -3.71
C THR A 52 19.81 19.17 -2.30
N ALA A 53 18.59 18.98 -1.78
CA ALA A 53 18.18 19.56 -0.51
C ALA A 53 18.82 18.87 0.70
N SER A 54 19.12 19.65 1.73
CA SER A 54 19.51 19.17 3.06
C SER A 54 18.64 19.82 4.12
N LEU A 55 18.14 19.04 5.07
CA LEU A 55 17.35 19.53 6.19
C LEU A 55 18.28 20.18 7.23
N LEU A 56 17.90 21.34 7.74
CA LEU A 56 18.63 22.07 8.79
C LEU A 56 18.00 21.85 10.16
N ARG A 57 16.67 21.98 10.25
CA ARG A 57 15.89 21.69 11.44
C ARG A 57 14.41 21.53 11.10
N GLU A 58 13.68 20.82 11.93
CA GLU A 58 12.23 20.83 11.89
C GLU A 58 11.68 22.14 12.49
N VAL A 59 10.71 22.76 11.81
CA VAL A 59 10.04 23.98 12.25
C VAL A 59 8.69 23.65 12.90
N LYS A 60 7.99 22.66 12.33
CA LYS A 60 6.73 22.07 12.80
C LYS A 60 6.67 20.62 12.26
N PRO A 61 5.85 19.73 12.85
CA PRO A 61 5.68 18.37 12.33
C PRO A 61 5.53 18.33 10.80
N GLY A 62 6.48 17.69 10.12
CA GLY A 62 6.48 17.53 8.66
C GLY A 62 6.90 18.77 7.86
N LEU A 63 7.35 19.83 8.50
CA LEU A 63 7.81 21.07 7.87
C LEU A 63 9.21 21.45 8.36
N PHE A 64 10.17 21.39 7.44
CA PHE A 64 11.57 21.63 7.72
C PHE A 64 12.05 22.97 7.18
N LEU A 65 13.02 23.56 7.85
CA LEU A 65 13.92 24.52 7.25
C LEU A 65 15.00 23.73 6.52
N ALA A 66 15.21 24.01 5.25
CA ALA A 66 16.15 23.33 4.37
C ALA A 66 16.98 24.31 3.56
N ARG A 67 18.04 23.80 2.92
CA ARG A 67 18.86 24.50 1.94
C ARG A 67 19.21 23.57 0.79
N ALA A 68 19.51 24.12 -0.37
CA ALA A 68 20.02 23.38 -1.52
C ALA A 68 21.11 24.22 -2.20
N PRO A 69 22.24 23.65 -2.64
CA PRO A 69 23.29 24.41 -3.35
C PRO A 69 22.79 25.15 -4.61
N GLU A 70 21.71 24.65 -5.20
CA GLU A 70 21.05 25.20 -6.39
C GLU A 70 20.16 26.43 -6.09
N VAL A 71 19.94 26.76 -4.81
CA VAL A 71 19.12 27.90 -4.36
C VAL A 71 19.96 28.74 -3.39
N LYS A 72 20.43 29.90 -3.86
CA LYS A 72 21.42 30.75 -3.16
C LYS A 72 20.83 32.06 -2.66
N THR A 73 19.71 32.50 -3.24
CA THR A 73 19.07 33.77 -2.90
C THR A 73 17.60 33.58 -2.50
N PRO A 74 17.02 34.51 -1.71
CA PRO A 74 15.60 34.46 -1.37
C PRO A 74 14.69 34.60 -2.60
N GLU A 75 15.13 35.29 -3.66
CA GLU A 75 14.40 35.41 -4.93
C GLU A 75 14.34 34.07 -5.66
N GLU A 76 15.46 33.35 -5.74
CA GLU A 76 15.50 31.98 -6.29
C GLU A 76 14.60 31.06 -5.49
N ALA A 77 14.64 31.14 -4.15
CA ALA A 77 13.74 30.36 -3.30
C ALA A 77 12.26 30.74 -3.49
N ALA A 78 11.95 32.02 -3.68
CA ALA A 78 10.59 32.49 -3.91
C ALA A 78 10.00 31.96 -5.23
N ALA A 79 10.84 31.77 -6.27
CA ALA A 79 10.41 31.22 -7.55
C ALA A 79 9.88 29.78 -7.43
N PHE A 80 10.31 29.02 -6.42
CA PHE A 80 9.83 27.67 -6.17
C PHE A 80 8.62 27.59 -5.23
N LYS A 81 8.09 28.71 -4.73
CA LYS A 81 7.00 28.69 -3.74
C LYS A 81 5.78 27.95 -4.30
N GLY A 82 5.38 26.89 -3.61
CA GLY A 82 4.25 26.02 -3.97
C GLY A 82 4.62 24.85 -4.88
N ALA A 83 5.84 24.82 -5.42
CA ALA A 83 6.29 23.76 -6.31
C ALA A 83 6.24 22.39 -5.62
N LYS A 84 5.68 21.40 -6.31
CA LYS A 84 5.73 20.01 -5.87
C LYS A 84 7.12 19.46 -6.10
N LEU A 85 7.57 18.65 -5.16
CA LEU A 85 8.88 18.01 -5.16
C LEU A 85 8.67 16.51 -5.32
N SER A 86 9.32 15.93 -6.31
CA SER A 86 9.17 14.52 -6.66
C SER A 86 10.51 13.79 -6.70
N VAL A 87 10.46 12.48 -6.55
CA VAL A 87 11.59 11.57 -6.79
C VAL A 87 11.16 10.46 -7.77
N PRO A 88 12.10 9.80 -8.46
CA PRO A 88 11.79 8.61 -9.25
C PRO A 88 11.21 7.50 -8.35
N ARG A 89 10.18 6.77 -8.83
CA ARG A 89 9.59 5.65 -8.07
C ARG A 89 10.62 4.62 -7.62
N ARG A 90 11.61 4.34 -8.46
CA ARG A 90 12.74 3.45 -8.18
C ARG A 90 13.65 3.88 -7.02
N ALA A 91 13.58 5.15 -6.59
CA ALA A 91 14.40 5.68 -5.49
C ALA A 91 13.70 5.58 -4.14
N LEU A 92 12.38 5.37 -4.15
CA LEU A 92 11.63 5.02 -2.95
C LEU A 92 11.87 3.55 -2.63
N PRO A 93 11.79 3.16 -1.34
CA PRO A 93 11.78 1.76 -0.97
C PRO A 93 10.74 1.02 -1.83
N ALA A 94 11.06 -0.24 -2.14
CA ALA A 94 10.03 -1.14 -2.63
C ALA A 94 8.87 -1.06 -1.63
N PRO A 95 7.62 -1.01 -2.11
CA PRO A 95 6.53 -1.26 -1.18
C PRO A 95 6.81 -2.64 -0.57
N ASP A 96 6.46 -2.85 0.70
CA ASP A 96 6.63 -4.17 1.31
C ASP A 96 6.00 -5.21 0.38
N GLU A 97 6.59 -6.42 0.32
CA GLU A 97 6.12 -7.51 -0.56
C GLU A 97 4.62 -7.85 -0.36
N ASP A 98 4.03 -7.29 0.69
CA ASP A 98 2.68 -7.49 1.17
C ASP A 98 1.72 -6.30 0.85
N GLU A 99 2.16 -5.28 0.11
CA GLU A 99 1.26 -4.23 -0.42
C GLU A 99 0.63 -4.67 -1.75
N TYR A 100 -0.61 -5.12 -1.67
CA TYR A 100 -1.41 -5.50 -2.82
C TYR A 100 -2.46 -4.43 -3.12
N TYR A 101 -2.70 -4.16 -4.40
CA TYR A 101 -3.92 -3.45 -4.79
C TYR A 101 -5.12 -4.36 -4.52
N ILE A 102 -6.04 -3.92 -3.66
CA ILE A 102 -7.23 -4.69 -3.27
C ILE A 102 -8.02 -5.16 -4.50
N GLU A 103 -8.09 -4.31 -5.53
CA GLU A 103 -8.79 -4.62 -6.79
C GLU A 103 -8.22 -5.84 -7.50
N ASP A 104 -6.90 -6.06 -7.42
CA ASP A 104 -6.22 -7.20 -8.06
C ASP A 104 -6.43 -8.51 -7.29
N LEU A 105 -6.80 -8.43 -6.01
CA LEU A 105 -7.07 -9.60 -5.17
C LEU A 105 -8.46 -10.17 -5.43
N ILE A 106 -9.42 -9.34 -5.82
CA ILE A 106 -10.82 -9.76 -6.01
C ILE A 106 -10.90 -10.79 -7.15
N GLY A 107 -11.54 -11.92 -6.86
CA GLY A 107 -11.74 -13.00 -7.82
C GLY A 107 -10.62 -14.06 -7.85
N LEU A 108 -9.50 -13.84 -7.15
CA LEU A 108 -8.46 -14.87 -7.01
C LEU A 108 -9.02 -16.12 -6.33
N THR A 109 -8.52 -17.29 -6.73
CA THR A 109 -8.91 -18.57 -6.12
C THR A 109 -8.09 -18.80 -4.85
N ALA A 110 -8.77 -19.02 -3.72
CA ALA A 110 -8.13 -19.34 -2.45
C ALA A 110 -7.96 -20.86 -2.32
N LEU A 111 -6.73 -21.31 -2.06
CA LEU A 111 -6.37 -22.70 -1.88
C LEU A 111 -5.73 -22.94 -0.52
N THR A 112 -5.90 -24.12 0.07
CA THR A 112 -5.10 -24.54 1.22
C THR A 112 -3.66 -24.90 0.79
N PRO A 113 -2.70 -25.09 1.73
CA PRO A 113 -1.36 -25.58 1.39
C PRO A 113 -1.37 -26.98 0.74
N SER A 114 -2.42 -27.79 0.96
CA SER A 114 -2.62 -29.09 0.31
C SER A 114 -3.22 -28.97 -1.11
N GLY A 115 -3.57 -27.76 -1.55
CA GLY A 115 -4.13 -27.49 -2.87
C GLY A 115 -5.65 -27.62 -2.97
N GLU A 116 -6.35 -27.78 -1.84
CA GLU A 116 -7.82 -27.83 -1.80
C GLU A 116 -8.41 -26.42 -2.03
N VAL A 117 -9.47 -26.32 -2.83
CA VAL A 117 -10.11 -25.03 -3.09
C VAL A 117 -11.01 -24.65 -1.92
N VAL A 118 -10.64 -23.58 -1.23
CA VAL A 118 -11.43 -23.00 -0.13
C VAL A 118 -12.55 -22.14 -0.70
N GLY A 119 -12.23 -21.33 -1.71
CA GLY A 119 -13.19 -20.38 -2.26
C GLY A 119 -12.58 -19.37 -3.22
N ARG A 120 -13.24 -18.22 -3.36
CA ARG A 120 -12.74 -17.07 -4.12
C ARG A 120 -12.79 -15.80 -3.32
N VAL A 121 -11.81 -14.93 -3.54
CA VAL A 121 -11.76 -13.62 -2.90
C VAL A 121 -12.94 -12.78 -3.38
N ARG A 122 -13.76 -12.34 -2.43
CA ARG A 122 -14.92 -11.49 -2.68
C ARG A 122 -14.59 -10.02 -2.42
N GLN A 123 -13.88 -9.75 -1.33
CA GLN A 123 -13.44 -8.41 -0.96
C GLN A 123 -12.26 -8.46 0.02
N VAL A 124 -11.54 -7.35 0.12
CA VAL A 124 -10.62 -7.06 1.23
C VAL A 124 -11.03 -5.73 1.83
N ALA A 125 -11.26 -5.68 3.14
CA ALA A 125 -11.71 -4.50 3.86
C ALA A 125 -10.96 -4.35 5.18
N ASP A 126 -10.59 -3.13 5.53
CA ASP A 126 -10.03 -2.80 6.84
C ASP A 126 -11.13 -2.16 7.70
N TYR A 127 -11.49 -2.83 8.80
CA TYR A 127 -12.51 -2.39 9.76
C TYR A 127 -11.92 -1.69 10.99
N GLY A 128 -10.65 -1.27 10.94
CA GLY A 128 -9.94 -0.57 12.01
C GLY A 128 -9.05 -1.47 12.88
N ALA A 129 -8.88 -2.74 12.51
CA ALA A 129 -8.00 -3.71 13.17
C ALA A 129 -7.01 -4.36 12.19
N GLY A 130 -6.84 -3.78 11.00
CA GLY A 130 -6.06 -4.35 9.90
C GLY A 130 -6.96 -4.94 8.80
N PRO A 131 -6.36 -5.26 7.64
CA PRO A 131 -7.11 -5.76 6.49
C PRO A 131 -7.64 -7.17 6.74
N ILE A 132 -8.91 -7.39 6.40
CA ILE A 132 -9.60 -8.68 6.42
C ILE A 132 -9.95 -9.08 5.00
N ILE A 133 -9.57 -10.29 4.60
CA ILE A 133 -9.98 -10.90 3.33
C ILE A 133 -11.25 -11.72 3.53
N GLU A 134 -12.24 -11.50 2.67
CA GLU A 134 -13.48 -12.26 2.62
C GLU A 134 -13.45 -13.24 1.45
N LEU A 135 -13.63 -14.52 1.75
CA LEU A 135 -13.70 -15.60 0.79
C LEU A 135 -15.14 -16.10 0.68
N ALA A 136 -15.65 -16.16 -0.56
CA ALA A 136 -16.86 -16.90 -0.88
C ALA A 136 -16.51 -18.39 -0.99
N PRO A 137 -17.03 -19.27 -0.11
CA PRO A 137 -16.64 -20.68 -0.10
C PRO A 137 -17.18 -21.44 -1.32
N VAL A 138 -16.51 -22.53 -1.69
CA VAL A 138 -16.97 -23.43 -2.78
C VAL A 138 -18.28 -24.15 -2.42
N SER A 139 -18.44 -24.50 -1.14
CA SER A 139 -19.62 -25.19 -0.60
C SER A 139 -19.93 -24.70 0.81
N GLY A 140 -21.21 -24.59 1.17
CA GLY A 140 -21.67 -24.11 2.47
C GLY A 140 -22.39 -22.76 2.40
N LYS A 141 -22.83 -22.25 3.55
CA LYS A 141 -23.45 -20.92 3.70
C LYS A 141 -22.55 -20.06 4.59
N GLY A 142 -22.33 -18.81 4.18
CA GLY A 142 -21.50 -17.84 4.91
C GLY A 142 -20.21 -17.53 4.17
N ALA A 143 -19.64 -16.35 4.42
CA ALA A 143 -18.32 -15.97 3.90
C ALA A 143 -17.26 -16.29 4.96
N LEU A 144 -16.10 -16.78 4.53
CA LEU A 144 -14.96 -17.01 5.40
C LEU A 144 -14.14 -15.72 5.50
N LEU A 145 -13.91 -15.24 6.71
CA LEU A 145 -13.15 -14.02 6.99
C LEU A 145 -11.81 -14.41 7.60
N LEU A 146 -10.72 -13.94 6.99
CA LEU A 146 -9.37 -14.17 7.49
C LEU A 146 -8.62 -12.84 7.58
N PRO A 147 -7.73 -12.65 8.57
CA PRO A 147 -6.75 -11.58 8.51
C PRO A 147 -5.95 -11.66 7.20
N PHE A 148 -5.78 -10.54 6.52
CA PHE A 148 -4.92 -10.48 5.34
C PHE A 148 -3.47 -10.18 5.76
N ASP A 149 -2.86 -11.18 6.40
CA ASP A 149 -1.48 -11.18 6.85
C ASP A 149 -0.75 -12.45 6.36
N ARG A 150 0.58 -12.52 6.55
CA ARG A 150 1.37 -13.67 6.08
C ARG A 150 1.14 -14.97 6.85
N THR A 151 0.51 -14.89 8.02
CA THR A 151 0.17 -16.09 8.82
C THR A 151 -0.99 -16.82 8.17
N HIS A 152 -1.99 -16.08 7.71
CA HIS A 152 -3.22 -16.63 7.14
C HIS A 152 -3.24 -16.63 5.62
N VAL A 153 -2.51 -15.72 4.96
CA VAL A 153 -2.38 -15.63 3.50
C VAL A 153 -0.90 -15.55 3.11
N PRO A 154 -0.14 -16.66 3.27
CA PRO A 154 1.31 -16.67 3.08
C PRO A 154 1.77 -16.44 1.63
N THR A 155 0.88 -16.58 0.64
CA THR A 155 1.26 -16.50 -0.78
C THR A 155 0.13 -15.95 -1.63
N VAL A 156 0.45 -14.97 -2.47
CA VAL A 156 -0.41 -14.45 -3.54
C VAL A 156 0.32 -14.61 -4.88
N ASP A 157 -0.33 -15.26 -5.83
CA ASP A 157 0.22 -15.54 -7.16
C ASP A 157 -0.74 -15.03 -8.24
N PHE A 158 -0.49 -13.81 -8.70
CA PHE A 158 -1.28 -13.18 -9.77
C PHE A 158 -1.11 -13.90 -11.12
N GLY A 159 0.05 -14.50 -11.38
CA GLY A 159 0.32 -15.24 -12.61
C GLY A 159 -0.56 -16.48 -12.74
N ALA A 160 -0.84 -17.15 -11.62
CA ALA A 160 -1.76 -18.28 -11.55
C ALA A 160 -3.17 -17.90 -11.05
N SER A 161 -3.46 -16.61 -10.84
CA SER A 161 -4.73 -16.08 -10.34
C SER A 161 -5.23 -16.77 -9.06
N ARG A 162 -4.33 -17.00 -8.10
CA ARG A 162 -4.62 -17.73 -6.85
C ARG A 162 -3.88 -17.15 -5.66
N LEU A 163 -4.34 -17.50 -4.47
CA LEU A 163 -3.63 -17.30 -3.22
C LEU A 163 -3.72 -18.56 -2.35
N ILE A 164 -2.75 -18.72 -1.45
CA ILE A 164 -2.76 -19.78 -0.44
C ILE A 164 -3.30 -19.20 0.85
N VAL A 165 -4.27 -19.86 1.46
CA VAL A 165 -4.80 -19.54 2.79
C VAL A 165 -4.54 -20.67 3.78
N ASP A 166 -4.24 -20.31 5.02
CA ASP A 166 -4.13 -21.21 6.15
C ASP A 166 -5.13 -20.79 7.23
N PRO A 167 -6.42 -21.20 7.10
CA PRO A 167 -7.41 -20.89 8.11
C PRO A 167 -7.10 -21.68 9.39
N PRO A 168 -7.25 -21.07 10.59
CA PRO A 168 -7.17 -21.84 11.82
C PRO A 168 -8.19 -22.98 11.77
N VAL A 169 -7.76 -24.19 12.13
CA VAL A 169 -8.63 -25.37 12.19
C VAL A 169 -9.80 -25.09 13.14
N ASP A 170 -11.01 -24.96 12.59
CA ASP A 170 -12.23 -24.97 13.40
C ASP A 170 -12.42 -26.40 13.93
N GLU A 171 -12.11 -26.61 15.20
CA GLU A 171 -12.56 -27.80 15.92
C GLU A 171 -14.08 -27.73 16.08
N GLY A 172 -14.80 -28.27 15.11
CA GLY A 172 -16.19 -28.71 15.29
C GLY A 172 -17.27 -27.68 14.95
N THR A 173 -17.96 -27.91 13.85
CA THR A 173 -19.42 -27.94 13.92
C THR A 173 -19.86 -29.22 13.24
N GLU A 174 -20.39 -30.11 14.08
CA GLU A 174 -20.85 -31.44 13.74
C GLU A 174 -21.87 -31.40 12.60
N ARG A 175 -21.74 -32.34 11.67
CA ARG A 175 -22.82 -32.63 10.72
C ARG A 175 -23.99 -33.16 11.55
N GLU A 176 -25.09 -32.42 11.61
CA GLU A 176 -26.39 -33.06 11.82
C GLU A 176 -26.77 -33.75 10.50
N ASP A 177 -26.13 -34.88 10.24
CA ASP A 177 -26.72 -35.96 9.45
C ASP A 177 -27.55 -36.80 10.42
N ASP A 178 -28.86 -36.90 10.14
CA ASP A 178 -29.85 -37.92 10.56
C ASP A 178 -31.23 -37.20 10.72
N LEU A 179 -32.28 -37.46 9.93
CA LEU A 179 -32.93 -38.76 9.80
C LEU A 179 -33.67 -38.93 8.46
N ASP A 180 -33.20 -39.98 7.80
CA ASP A 180 -33.82 -40.91 6.88
C ASP A 180 -35.36 -41.02 6.75
N ARG A 181 -35.74 -41.18 5.47
CA ARG A 181 -36.67 -42.19 4.91
C ARG A 181 -38.10 -42.37 5.47
N ASN A 182 -39.03 -41.93 4.63
CA ASN A 182 -40.08 -42.74 4.00
C ASN A 182 -40.99 -43.62 4.90
N LYS A 183 -42.24 -43.16 5.08
CA LYS A 183 -43.40 -44.06 5.03
C LYS A 183 -44.45 -43.50 4.06
N SER A 184 -44.42 -44.01 2.83
CA SER A 184 -45.63 -44.39 2.07
C SER A 184 -46.64 -45.04 3.03
N GLY A 185 -47.93 -44.70 3.06
CA GLY A 185 -48.84 -44.65 1.94
C GLY A 185 -49.81 -45.82 2.10
N ASP A 186 -51.06 -45.49 2.49
CA ASP A 186 -52.34 -46.08 2.09
C ASP A 186 -52.60 -47.61 2.11
N THR A 187 -53.78 -47.93 2.67
CA THR A 187 -54.59 -49.17 2.64
C THR A 187 -54.21 -50.36 3.54
#